data_AF-A0A9E3U547-F1
#
_entry.id   AF-A0A9E3U547-F1
#
_cell.length_a   1.000
_cell.length_b   1.000
_cell.length_c   1.000
_cell.angle_alpha   90.00
_cell.angle_beta   90.00
_cell.angle_gamma   90.00
#
_symmetry.space_group_name_H-M   'P 1'
#
loop_
_entity.id
_entity.type
_entity.pdbx_description
1 polymer ?
#
loop_
_entity_poly.entity_id
_entity_poly.type
_entity_poly.pdbx_seq_one_letter_code
_entity_poly.pdbx_strand_id
1 'polypeptide(L)'
;AIGLLGIAALLPVAQHLANRGSDADRGAIAGHAAMGVFQAREMGNPKNWLRASGVAFAAGDSDYPLNPAGTRAFCLDPRGVAAGVTAALPSAGTMTRITLRSEPGSATGAMGVQLADNYFSWSDDLDFVIDENDATQPAAQKPEPSAASFEKRYSPNDFTWMATLVRELSGDRYTLSIVVFRKRDVSATVELTSPCTILSAGIGGGDVKLTNANAAGIAPGSWVMLSDTAGRFRWYRVIYAADYVSGTTSRELTLAGRDWDGGAAATATIIPGVVAVYERTVRLEQTNPWMR
;
A
#
# COMPACT_ATOMS: atom_id res chain seq x y z
N ALA A 1 -38.05 -5.41 -31.03
CA ALA A 1 -36.65 -4.91 -31.07
C ALA A 1 -36.17 -4.28 -29.75
N ILE A 2 -37.04 -4.01 -28.76
CA ILE A 2 -36.64 -3.35 -27.49
C ILE A 2 -35.73 -4.25 -26.60
N GLY A 3 -35.82 -5.58 -26.72
CA GLY A 3 -35.01 -6.51 -25.91
C GLY A 3 -33.50 -6.53 -26.22
N LEU A 4 -33.08 -6.23 -27.46
CA LEU A 4 -31.66 -6.24 -27.84
C LEU A 4 -30.91 -4.99 -27.33
N LEU A 5 -31.60 -3.85 -27.22
CA LEU A 5 -31.01 -2.61 -26.70
C LEU A 5 -30.68 -2.72 -25.20
N GLY A 6 -31.48 -3.46 -24.43
CA GLY A 6 -31.19 -3.71 -23.01
C GLY A 6 -29.92 -4.54 -22.79
N ILE A 7 -29.66 -5.54 -23.64
CA ILE A 7 -28.46 -6.38 -23.54
C ILE A 7 -27.20 -5.58 -23.90
N ALA A 8 -27.27 -4.74 -24.94
CA ALA A 8 -26.14 -3.90 -25.34
C ALA A 8 -25.69 -2.93 -24.23
N ALA A 9 -26.62 -2.43 -23.41
CA ALA A 9 -26.31 -1.55 -22.28
C ALA A 9 -25.62 -2.26 -21.09
N LEU A 10 -25.78 -3.57 -20.96
CA LEU A 10 -25.19 -4.36 -19.86
C LEU A 10 -23.75 -4.78 -20.13
N LEU A 11 -23.34 -4.90 -21.39
CA LEU A 11 -22.00 -5.37 -21.77
C LEU A 11 -20.87 -4.53 -21.15
N PRO A 12 -20.90 -3.18 -21.19
CA PRO A 12 -19.82 -2.38 -20.59
C PRO A 12 -19.76 -2.54 -19.06
N VAL A 13 -20.92 -2.67 -18.40
CA VAL A 13 -20.99 -2.87 -16.94
C VAL A 13 -20.41 -4.23 -16.56
N ALA A 14 -20.78 -5.29 -17.30
CA ALA A 14 -20.26 -6.63 -17.09
C ALA A 14 -18.74 -6.67 -17.29
N GLN A 15 -18.23 -6.04 -18.36
CA GLN A 15 -16.79 -5.95 -18.62
C GLN A 15 -16.08 -5.17 -17.51
N HIS A 16 -16.64 -4.06 -17.03
CA HIS A 16 -16.07 -3.30 -15.92
C HIS A 16 -15.99 -4.12 -14.62
N LEU A 17 -17.05 -4.86 -14.28
CA LEU A 17 -17.06 -5.73 -13.10
C LEU A 17 -16.10 -6.91 -13.23
N ALA A 18 -16.02 -7.52 -14.41
CA ALA A 18 -15.06 -8.59 -14.70
C ALA A 18 -13.62 -8.11 -14.55
N ASN A 19 -13.31 -6.92 -15.08
CA ASN A 19 -11.98 -6.31 -14.92
C ASN A 19 -11.67 -6.04 -13.44
N ARG A 20 -12.61 -5.47 -12.68
CA ARG A 20 -12.42 -5.25 -11.23
C ARG A 20 -12.23 -6.56 -10.45
N GLY A 21 -12.92 -7.62 -10.84
CA GLY A 21 -12.72 -8.96 -10.27
C GLY A 21 -11.31 -9.47 -10.53
N SER A 22 -10.87 -9.45 -11.80
CA SER A 22 -9.52 -9.85 -12.19
C SER A 22 -8.44 -9.03 -11.49
N ASP A 23 -8.64 -7.72 -11.31
CA ASP A 23 -7.70 -6.85 -10.61
C ASP A 23 -7.63 -7.15 -9.11
N ALA A 24 -8.76 -7.49 -8.50
CA ALA A 24 -8.82 -7.89 -7.10
C ALA A 24 -8.09 -9.23 -6.88
N ASP A 25 -8.28 -10.20 -7.79
CA ASP A 25 -7.62 -11.51 -7.74
C ASP A 25 -6.10 -11.38 -7.91
N ARG A 26 -5.65 -10.63 -8.94
CA ARG A 26 -4.22 -10.34 -9.15
C ARG A 26 -3.62 -9.57 -7.99
N GLY A 27 -4.34 -8.57 -7.46
CA GLY A 27 -3.95 -7.83 -6.28
C GLY A 27 -3.80 -8.72 -5.05
N ALA A 28 -4.60 -9.79 -4.93
CA ALA A 28 -4.49 -10.75 -3.85
C ALA A 28 -3.27 -11.65 -3.95
N ILE A 29 -3.02 -12.19 -5.14
CA ILE A 29 -1.80 -12.98 -5.40
C ILE A 29 -0.56 -12.12 -5.15
N ALA A 30 -0.55 -10.89 -5.64
CA ALA A 30 0.54 -9.94 -5.43
C ALA A 30 0.78 -9.65 -3.94
N GLY A 31 -0.29 -9.44 -3.16
CA GLY A 31 -0.18 -9.19 -1.72
C GLY A 31 0.37 -10.37 -0.93
N HIS A 32 -0.06 -11.59 -1.25
CA HIS A 32 0.48 -12.81 -0.65
C HIS A 32 1.95 -13.04 -1.01
N ALA A 33 2.30 -12.83 -2.28
CA ALA A 33 3.70 -12.92 -2.73
C ALA A 33 4.58 -11.88 -2.03
N ALA A 34 4.11 -10.63 -1.94
CA ALA A 34 4.80 -9.54 -1.26
C ALA A 34 5.04 -9.83 0.23
N MET A 35 4.07 -10.43 0.93
CA MET A 35 4.26 -10.91 2.30
C MET A 35 5.39 -11.95 2.41
N GLY A 36 5.45 -12.89 1.46
CA GLY A 36 6.54 -13.87 1.37
C GLY A 36 7.89 -13.21 1.11
N VAL A 37 7.95 -12.25 0.19
CA VAL A 37 9.17 -11.47 -0.13
C VAL A 37 9.65 -10.68 1.07
N PHE A 38 8.74 -10.04 1.82
CA PHE A 38 9.07 -9.30 3.04
C PHE A 38 9.79 -10.19 4.06
N GLN A 39 9.32 -11.43 4.25
CA GLN A 39 9.90 -12.39 5.19
C GLN A 39 11.20 -12.99 4.65
N ALA A 40 11.19 -13.46 3.40
CA ALA A 40 12.35 -14.13 2.79
C ALA A 40 13.58 -13.22 2.67
N ARG A 41 13.37 -11.89 2.60
CA ARG A 41 14.45 -10.90 2.50
C ARG A 41 14.76 -10.21 3.82
N GLU A 42 14.23 -10.71 4.94
CA GLU A 42 14.45 -10.13 6.28
C GLU A 42 14.17 -8.62 6.31
N MET A 43 13.13 -8.18 5.59
CA MET A 43 12.74 -6.77 5.57
C MET A 43 12.22 -6.29 6.93
N GLY A 44 11.92 -7.21 7.84
CA GLY A 44 11.59 -6.93 9.23
C GLY A 44 12.80 -6.65 10.14
N ASN A 45 14.03 -6.71 9.61
CA ASN A 45 15.25 -6.44 10.37
C ASN A 45 15.61 -4.94 10.32
N PRO A 46 15.53 -4.20 11.46
CA PRO A 46 15.83 -2.77 11.50
C PRO A 46 17.24 -2.39 11.03
N LYS A 47 18.19 -3.33 11.07
CA LYS A 47 19.54 -3.10 10.54
C LYS A 47 19.53 -2.85 9.05
N ASN A 48 18.59 -3.42 8.31
CA ASN A 48 18.45 -3.23 6.86
C ASN A 48 17.74 -1.92 6.50
N TRP A 49 17.20 -1.20 7.49
CA TRP A 49 16.44 0.01 7.26
C TRP A 49 17.35 1.23 7.20
N LEU A 50 17.00 2.13 6.29
CA LEU A 50 17.55 3.46 6.18
C LEU A 50 16.38 4.45 6.25
N ARG A 51 16.62 5.64 6.81
CA ARG A 51 15.69 6.75 6.67
C ARG A 51 15.53 7.11 5.19
N ALA A 52 14.48 7.85 4.85
CA ALA A 52 14.33 8.35 3.48
C ALA A 52 15.52 9.20 3.00
N SER A 53 16.33 9.75 3.92
CA SER A 53 17.60 10.43 3.62
C SER A 53 18.76 9.49 3.25
N GLY A 54 18.57 8.17 3.33
CA GLY A 54 19.62 7.17 3.12
C GLY A 54 20.54 6.92 4.32
N VAL A 55 20.26 7.56 5.46
CA VAL A 55 21.03 7.39 6.70
C VAL A 55 20.49 6.22 7.52
N ALA A 56 21.38 5.36 8.01
CA ALA A 56 21.03 4.25 8.89
C ALA A 56 20.47 4.72 10.24
N PHE A 57 19.58 3.91 10.82
CA PHE A 57 19.13 4.08 12.19
C PHE A 57 20.24 3.67 13.17
N ALA A 58 20.52 4.50 14.17
CA ALA A 58 21.40 4.18 15.28
C ALA A 58 20.59 3.80 16.52
N ALA A 59 21.13 2.92 17.38
CA ALA A 59 20.43 2.43 18.56
C ALA A 59 20.07 3.51 19.59
N GLY A 60 20.73 4.67 19.55
CA GLY A 60 20.45 5.81 20.42
C GLY A 60 19.39 6.77 19.89
N ASP A 61 18.91 6.56 18.66
CA ASP A 61 17.97 7.49 18.03
C ASP A 61 16.59 7.37 18.68
N SER A 62 15.90 8.51 18.83
CA SER A 62 14.52 8.53 19.36
C SER A 62 13.53 7.85 18.43
N ASP A 63 13.81 7.77 17.12
CA ASP A 63 13.02 7.07 16.12
C ASP A 63 13.52 5.64 15.84
N TYR A 64 14.45 5.12 16.66
CA TYR A 64 14.96 3.76 16.47
C TYR A 64 13.81 2.74 16.61
N PRO A 65 13.63 1.81 15.65
CA PRO A 65 12.47 0.91 15.64
C PRO A 65 12.28 0.07 16.90
N LEU A 66 13.37 -0.31 17.58
CA LEU A 66 13.29 -1.10 18.82
C LEU A 66 13.24 -0.23 20.08
N ASN A 67 13.24 1.10 19.96
CA ASN A 67 13.13 1.99 21.11
C ASN A 67 11.70 1.94 21.68
N PRO A 68 11.49 1.54 22.95
CA PRO A 68 10.17 1.52 23.58
C PRO A 68 9.50 2.90 23.66
N ALA A 69 10.29 3.96 23.74
CA ALA A 69 9.81 5.34 23.80
C ALA A 69 9.70 6.01 22.42
N GLY A 70 10.16 5.33 21.36
CA GLY A 70 10.31 5.91 20.04
C GLY A 70 9.08 5.85 19.15
N THR A 71 9.28 6.25 17.89
CA THR A 71 8.28 6.19 16.83
C THR A 71 7.68 4.80 16.73
N ARG A 72 6.35 4.73 16.73
CA ARG A 72 5.60 3.47 16.77
C ARG A 72 5.18 2.95 15.41
N ALA A 73 5.43 3.71 14.34
CA ALA A 73 4.98 3.34 13.01
C ALA A 73 6.02 3.68 11.93
N PHE A 74 6.18 2.76 10.96
CA PHE A 74 7.10 2.90 9.84
C PHE A 74 6.42 2.56 8.53
N CYS A 75 6.73 3.31 7.47
CA CYS A 75 6.30 3.03 6.10
C CYS A 75 7.53 2.60 5.28
N LEU A 76 7.62 1.31 4.97
CA LEU A 76 8.62 0.76 4.08
C LEU A 76 8.22 0.99 2.63
N ASP A 77 8.80 2.01 2.02
CA ASP A 77 8.49 2.43 0.66
C ASP A 77 9.75 2.80 -0.15
N PRO A 78 10.61 1.82 -0.49
CA PRO A 78 11.83 2.09 -1.25
C PRO A 78 11.58 2.71 -2.61
N ARG A 79 10.47 2.35 -3.28
CA ARG A 79 10.10 2.91 -4.59
C ARG A 79 9.74 4.39 -4.48
N GLY A 80 8.92 4.78 -3.51
CA GLY A 80 8.62 6.18 -3.26
C GLY A 80 9.85 6.98 -2.86
N VAL A 81 10.70 6.46 -1.97
CA VAL A 81 11.96 7.13 -1.58
C VAL A 81 12.90 7.29 -2.77
N ALA A 82 13.04 6.27 -3.61
CA ALA A 82 13.86 6.35 -4.82
C ALA A 82 13.30 7.33 -5.86
N ALA A 83 11.99 7.57 -5.85
CA ALA A 83 11.32 8.61 -6.63
C ALA A 83 11.37 10.02 -5.97
N GLY A 84 12.04 10.15 -4.82
CA GLY A 84 12.22 11.43 -4.11
C GLY A 84 11.16 11.73 -3.05
N VAL A 85 10.24 10.80 -2.75
CA VAL A 85 9.27 10.97 -1.66
C VAL A 85 9.95 10.73 -0.32
N THR A 86 10.28 11.80 0.39
CA THR A 86 10.97 11.74 1.68
C THR A 86 10.08 12.06 2.89
N ALA A 87 8.87 12.57 2.66
CA ALA A 87 7.91 12.88 3.71
C ALA A 87 7.40 11.60 4.42
N ALA A 88 7.00 11.76 5.69
CA ALA A 88 6.31 10.73 6.46
C ALA A 88 4.99 10.30 5.78
N LEU A 89 4.36 9.23 6.29
CA LEU A 89 3.03 8.80 5.87
C LEU A 89 1.99 9.01 7.01
N PRO A 90 0.84 9.65 6.76
CA PRO A 90 0.69 10.68 5.73
C PRO A 90 1.80 11.74 5.80
N SER A 91 1.87 12.63 4.81
CA SER A 91 2.86 13.72 4.74
C SER A 91 2.92 14.63 5.99
N ALA A 92 1.84 14.71 6.76
CA ALA A 92 1.75 15.40 8.06
C ALA A 92 1.75 14.45 9.28
N GLY A 93 1.97 13.16 9.06
CA GLY A 93 1.83 12.08 10.02
C GLY A 93 3.12 11.73 10.75
N THR A 94 3.00 10.82 11.70
CA THR A 94 4.11 10.33 12.53
C THR A 94 4.69 8.98 12.05
N MET A 95 4.18 8.40 10.94
CA MET A 95 4.75 7.18 10.38
C MET A 95 5.99 7.52 9.54
N THR A 96 7.18 7.26 10.09
CA THR A 96 8.44 7.56 9.39
C THR A 96 8.54 6.71 8.13
N ARG A 97 8.76 7.36 6.98
CA ARG A 97 9.05 6.66 5.73
C ARG A 97 10.51 6.19 5.72
N ILE A 98 10.70 4.93 5.38
CA ILE A 98 12.00 4.26 5.37
C ILE A 98 12.21 3.57 4.02
N THR A 99 13.48 3.40 3.68
CA THR A 99 13.94 2.60 2.54
C THR A 99 14.84 1.46 3.03
N LEU A 100 15.22 0.58 2.12
CA LEU A 100 16.15 -0.51 2.38
C LEU A 100 17.54 -0.18 1.85
N ARG A 101 18.56 -0.88 2.37
CA ARG A 101 19.91 -0.84 1.81
C ARG A 101 19.94 -1.51 0.44
N SER A 102 20.79 -1.01 -0.46
CA SER A 102 21.07 -1.68 -1.74
C SER A 102 21.90 -2.95 -1.56
N GLU A 103 22.75 -2.98 -0.52
CA GLU A 103 23.68 -4.08 -0.23
C GLU A 103 23.67 -4.41 1.27
N PRO A 104 23.78 -5.70 1.65
CA PRO A 104 23.91 -6.10 3.04
C PRO A 104 25.13 -5.45 3.70
N GLY A 105 24.95 -4.88 4.90
CA GLY A 105 26.03 -4.31 5.70
C GLY A 105 26.48 -2.89 5.34
N SER A 106 26.08 -2.34 4.18
CA SER A 106 26.49 -0.99 3.78
C SER A 106 25.79 0.10 4.61
N ALA A 107 26.55 0.90 5.36
CA ALA A 107 26.04 1.99 6.22
C ALA A 107 25.28 3.08 5.45
N THR A 108 25.54 3.19 4.15
CA THR A 108 24.93 4.12 3.20
C THR A 108 24.48 3.34 1.96
N GLY A 109 23.79 3.99 1.02
CA GLY A 109 23.29 3.33 -0.18
C GLY A 109 21.84 2.88 -0.02
N ALA A 110 20.94 3.85 -0.17
CA ALA A 110 19.53 3.57 -0.33
C ALA A 110 19.29 2.73 -1.60
N MET A 111 18.31 1.83 -1.52
CA MET A 111 17.83 1.06 -2.66
C MET A 111 17.44 2.01 -3.81
N GLY A 112 18.15 1.90 -4.93
CA GLY A 112 17.87 2.69 -6.14
C GLY A 112 16.59 2.24 -6.85
N VAL A 113 16.09 3.08 -7.76
CA VAL A 113 14.81 2.86 -8.48
C VAL A 113 14.73 1.48 -9.12
N GLN A 114 15.77 1.05 -9.84
CA GLN A 114 15.77 -0.26 -10.52
C GLN A 114 15.65 -1.43 -9.56
N LEU A 115 16.34 -1.37 -8.42
CA LEU A 115 16.29 -2.43 -7.41
C LEU A 115 14.95 -2.40 -6.66
N ALA A 116 14.43 -1.20 -6.38
CA ALA A 116 13.12 -1.01 -5.78
C ALA A 116 12.01 -1.55 -6.70
N ASP A 117 12.04 -1.24 -8.00
CA ASP A 117 11.10 -1.78 -8.97
C ASP A 117 11.16 -3.31 -9.02
N ASN A 118 12.36 -3.91 -9.04
CA ASN A 118 12.50 -5.36 -9.07
C ASN A 118 11.93 -6.08 -7.82
N TYR A 119 11.91 -5.45 -6.64
CA TYR A 119 11.46 -6.10 -5.39
C TYR A 119 10.07 -5.67 -4.95
N PHE A 120 9.65 -4.45 -5.29
CA PHE A 120 8.38 -3.85 -4.89
C PHE A 120 7.37 -3.75 -6.04
N SER A 121 7.70 -4.26 -7.23
CA SER A 121 6.70 -4.61 -8.24
C SER A 121 6.34 -6.10 -8.15
N TRP A 122 5.12 -6.41 -8.53
CA TRP A 122 4.70 -7.77 -8.82
C TRP A 122 4.49 -7.90 -10.32
N SER A 123 5.14 -8.91 -10.88
CA SER A 123 5.01 -9.30 -12.27
C SER A 123 4.20 -10.57 -12.37
N ASP A 124 3.08 -10.52 -13.09
CA ASP A 124 2.44 -11.75 -13.55
C ASP A 124 3.29 -12.33 -14.67
N ASP A 125 3.74 -13.56 -14.50
CA ASP A 125 4.62 -14.26 -15.43
C ASP A 125 3.84 -14.83 -16.64
N LEU A 126 2.50 -14.73 -16.60
CA LEU A 126 1.58 -15.29 -17.59
C LEU A 126 0.83 -14.20 -18.35
N ASP A 127 1.52 -13.14 -18.76
CA ASP A 127 0.94 -12.19 -19.72
C ASP A 127 1.13 -12.72 -21.15
N PHE A 128 0.01 -12.99 -21.80
CA PHE A 128 -0.03 -13.44 -23.19
C PHE A 128 -0.59 -12.32 -24.04
N VAL A 129 0.15 -11.92 -25.06
CA VAL A 129 -0.32 -10.93 -26.02
C VAL A 129 -0.85 -11.68 -27.23
N ILE A 130 -2.12 -11.43 -27.56
CA ILE A 130 -2.69 -11.83 -28.85
C ILE A 130 -2.25 -10.78 -29.86
N ASP A 131 -1.75 -11.21 -31.02
CA ASP A 131 -1.41 -10.28 -32.08
C ASP A 131 -2.69 -9.58 -32.57
N GLU A 132 -2.73 -8.25 -32.42
CA GLU A 132 -3.86 -7.44 -32.87
C GLU A 132 -4.09 -7.55 -34.38
N ASN A 133 -3.07 -7.93 -35.14
CA ASN A 133 -3.15 -8.13 -36.59
C ASN A 133 -3.57 -9.56 -36.97
N ASP A 134 -3.45 -10.53 -36.07
CA ASP A 134 -3.76 -11.94 -36.34
C ASP A 134 -4.30 -12.66 -35.10
N ALA A 135 -5.61 -12.55 -34.89
CA ALA A 135 -6.32 -13.24 -33.83
C ALA A 135 -6.39 -14.77 -34.01
N THR A 136 -5.89 -15.32 -35.13
CA THR A 136 -5.82 -16.78 -35.33
C THR A 136 -4.55 -17.39 -34.75
N GLN A 137 -3.53 -16.58 -34.48
CA GLN A 137 -2.31 -17.05 -33.84
C GLN A 137 -2.55 -17.35 -32.36
N PRO A 138 -1.94 -18.42 -31.84
CA PRO A 138 -1.98 -18.70 -30.41
C PRO A 138 -1.32 -17.54 -29.66
N ALA A 139 -1.89 -17.17 -28.51
CA ALA A 139 -1.36 -16.09 -27.70
C ALA A 139 0.11 -16.38 -27.33
N ALA A 140 1.00 -15.46 -27.69
CA ALA A 140 2.43 -15.63 -27.50
C ALA A 140 2.90 -14.85 -26.28
N GLN A 141 3.86 -15.41 -25.55
CA GLN A 141 4.53 -14.69 -24.47
C GLN A 141 5.48 -13.67 -25.10
N LYS A 142 5.38 -12.41 -24.68
CA LYS A 142 6.22 -11.32 -25.21
C LYS A 142 7.54 -11.26 -24.43
N PRO A 143 8.70 -11.59 -25.03
CA PRO A 143 9.98 -11.38 -24.37
C PRO A 143 10.25 -9.87 -24.24
N GLU A 144 10.85 -9.46 -23.12
CA GLU A 144 11.34 -8.09 -22.94
C GLU A 144 12.54 -7.88 -23.87
N PRO A 145 12.56 -6.84 -24.73
CA PRO A 145 13.68 -6.58 -25.61
C PRO A 145 14.90 -6.15 -24.79
N SER A 146 15.78 -7.10 -24.48
CA SER A 146 17.04 -6.87 -23.77
C SER A 146 18.23 -7.06 -24.70
N ALA A 147 19.16 -6.10 -24.71
CA ALA A 147 20.43 -6.21 -25.43
C ALA A 147 21.43 -7.18 -24.76
N ALA A 148 21.15 -7.63 -23.54
CA ALA A 148 21.91 -8.64 -22.81
C ALA A 148 21.13 -9.96 -22.79
N SER A 149 21.83 -11.07 -23.03
CA SER A 149 21.37 -12.41 -23.42
C SER A 149 20.44 -13.18 -22.46
N PHE A 150 19.81 -12.52 -21.50
CA PHE A 150 18.70 -13.07 -20.73
C PHE A 150 17.44 -12.27 -21.03
N GLU A 151 16.60 -12.80 -21.92
CA GLU A 151 15.25 -12.28 -22.15
C GLU A 151 14.45 -12.47 -20.85
N LYS A 152 14.34 -11.40 -20.06
CA LYS A 152 13.35 -11.33 -19.00
C LYS A 152 11.97 -11.27 -19.66
N ARG A 153 10.97 -11.88 -19.06
CA ARG A 153 9.61 -11.83 -19.58
C ARG A 153 9.04 -10.43 -19.32
N TYR A 154 8.38 -9.86 -20.33
CA TYR A 154 7.75 -8.57 -20.17
C TYR A 154 6.63 -8.68 -19.14
N SER A 155 6.69 -7.83 -18.12
CA SER A 155 5.59 -7.65 -17.18
C SER A 155 5.24 -6.17 -17.18
N PRO A 156 3.95 -5.82 -17.30
CA PRO A 156 3.51 -4.43 -17.27
C PRO A 156 3.80 -3.71 -15.93
N ASN A 157 4.31 -4.42 -14.90
CA ASN A 157 4.56 -3.88 -13.55
C ASN A 157 3.35 -3.11 -13.01
N ASP A 158 2.17 -3.59 -13.38
CA ASP A 158 0.90 -2.94 -13.07
C ASP A 158 0.61 -2.94 -11.58
N PHE A 159 1.18 -3.90 -10.84
CA PHE A 159 1.03 -3.98 -9.40
C PHE A 159 2.34 -3.66 -8.70
N THR A 160 2.28 -2.76 -7.74
CA THR A 160 3.38 -2.50 -6.82
C THR A 160 2.88 -2.51 -5.40
N TRP A 161 3.78 -2.63 -4.44
CA TRP A 161 3.38 -2.68 -3.04
C TRP A 161 4.31 -1.86 -2.15
N MET A 162 3.82 -1.54 -0.96
CA MET A 162 4.61 -1.00 0.15
C MET A 162 4.19 -1.68 1.43
N ALA A 163 4.99 -1.56 2.49
CA ALA A 163 4.64 -2.10 3.79
C ALA A 163 4.46 -0.99 4.82
N THR A 164 3.45 -1.13 5.68
CA THR A 164 3.33 -0.30 6.88
C THR A 164 3.47 -1.20 8.11
N LEU A 165 4.22 -0.74 9.10
CA LEU A 165 4.49 -1.45 10.34
C LEU A 165 4.01 -0.57 11.47
N VAL A 166 3.07 -1.07 12.28
CA VAL A 166 2.50 -0.32 13.40
C VAL A 166 2.67 -1.14 14.66
N ARG A 167 3.36 -0.60 15.66
CA ARG A 167 3.59 -1.29 16.93
C ARG A 167 2.29 -1.44 17.70
N GLU A 168 2.04 -2.63 18.24
CA GLU A 168 0.97 -2.86 19.20
C GLU A 168 1.29 -2.15 20.52
N LEU A 169 0.28 -1.60 21.20
CA LEU A 169 0.45 -0.81 22.43
C LEU A 169 1.14 -1.61 23.56
N SER A 170 1.01 -2.94 23.54
CA SER A 170 1.54 -3.84 24.56
C SER A 170 2.53 -4.86 23.96
N GLY A 171 3.77 -4.42 23.67
CA GLY A 171 4.87 -5.35 23.40
C GLY A 171 5.74 -5.02 22.19
N ASP A 172 6.48 -6.03 21.72
CA ASP A 172 7.40 -5.95 20.57
C ASP A 172 6.79 -6.54 19.30
N ARG A 173 5.46 -6.49 19.22
CA ARG A 173 4.70 -6.95 18.07
C ARG A 173 4.31 -5.75 17.21
N TYR A 174 4.33 -5.97 15.91
CA TYR A 174 3.95 -4.99 14.91
C TYR A 174 2.86 -5.60 14.04
N THR A 175 1.83 -4.83 13.76
CA THR A 175 0.92 -5.12 12.66
C THR A 175 1.61 -4.69 11.37
N LEU A 176 2.03 -5.67 10.58
CA LEU A 176 2.50 -5.50 9.22
C LEU A 176 1.31 -5.45 8.28
N SER A 177 1.14 -4.35 7.56
CA SER A 177 0.14 -4.21 6.50
C SER A 177 0.86 -4.07 5.16
N ILE A 178 0.70 -5.05 4.27
CA ILE A 178 1.17 -4.99 2.88
C ILE A 178 0.07 -4.31 2.05
N VAL A 179 0.38 -3.14 1.51
CA VAL A 179 -0.54 -2.32 0.73
C VAL A 179 -0.20 -2.51 -0.74
N VAL A 180 -1.13 -3.08 -1.50
CA VAL A 180 -0.97 -3.37 -2.93
C VAL A 180 -1.67 -2.30 -3.74
N PHE A 181 -0.96 -1.75 -4.71
CA PHE A 181 -1.40 -0.71 -5.61
C PHE A 181 -1.47 -1.21 -7.04
N ARG A 182 -2.44 -0.74 -7.80
CA ARG A 182 -2.46 -0.83 -9.26
C ARG A 182 -2.05 0.50 -9.86
N LYS A 183 -1.07 0.48 -10.76
CA LYS A 183 -0.55 1.67 -11.48
C LYS A 183 -0.24 2.81 -10.51
N ARG A 184 0.48 2.48 -9.43
CA ARG A 184 0.84 3.43 -8.37
C ARG A 184 1.58 4.63 -8.98
N ASP A 185 1.02 5.81 -8.75
CA ASP A 185 1.75 7.07 -8.93
C ASP A 185 2.62 7.29 -7.69
N VAL A 186 3.93 7.39 -7.89
CA VAL A 186 4.93 7.56 -6.82
C VAL A 186 5.29 9.02 -6.58
N SER A 187 4.54 9.98 -7.14
CA SER A 187 4.74 11.39 -6.85
C SER A 187 4.26 11.77 -5.44
N ALA A 188 4.96 12.70 -4.80
CA ALA A 188 4.69 13.13 -3.42
C ALA A 188 3.31 13.79 -3.22
N THR A 189 2.64 14.18 -4.31
CA THR A 189 1.36 14.91 -4.29
C THR A 189 0.13 14.02 -4.21
N VAL A 190 0.30 12.70 -4.27
CA VAL A 190 -0.80 11.74 -4.43
C VAL A 190 -1.43 11.31 -3.11
N GLU A 191 -0.75 11.55 -1.99
CA GLU A 191 -1.22 11.17 -0.65
C GLU A 191 -2.16 12.25 -0.11
N LEU A 192 -3.46 11.98 -0.18
CA LEU A 192 -4.50 12.92 0.23
C LEU A 192 -4.87 12.70 1.69
N THR A 193 -4.78 13.74 2.51
CA THR A 193 -5.23 13.69 3.90
C THR A 193 -6.54 14.43 4.08
N SER A 194 -7.38 13.92 4.99
CA SER A 194 -8.57 14.59 5.47
C SER A 194 -8.70 14.42 6.97
N PRO A 195 -8.98 15.49 7.73
CA PRO A 195 -9.52 15.33 9.06
C PRO A 195 -10.79 14.48 8.99
N CYS A 196 -10.97 13.62 9.98
CA CYS A 196 -12.15 12.78 10.08
C CYS A 196 -12.64 12.68 11.53
N THR A 197 -13.96 12.65 11.68
CA THR A 197 -14.63 12.41 12.95
C THR A 197 -15.22 11.01 12.92
N ILE A 198 -14.92 10.22 13.94
CA ILE A 198 -15.54 8.91 14.13
C ILE A 198 -16.95 9.13 14.66
N LEU A 199 -17.97 8.81 13.86
CA LEU A 199 -19.38 8.98 14.23
C LEU A 199 -19.86 7.82 15.11
N SER A 200 -19.41 6.62 14.76
CA SER A 200 -19.68 5.39 15.50
C SER A 200 -18.50 4.46 15.29
N ALA A 201 -17.92 3.92 16.37
CA ALA A 201 -16.92 2.86 16.24
C ALA A 201 -17.53 1.56 15.69
N GLY A 202 -18.86 1.41 15.79
CA GLY A 202 -19.65 0.32 15.20
C GLY A 202 -19.20 -1.08 15.62
N ILE A 203 -19.72 -2.07 14.89
CA ILE A 203 -19.16 -3.44 14.83
C ILE A 203 -18.66 -3.59 13.39
N GLY A 204 -17.37 -3.82 13.23
CA GLY A 204 -16.77 -4.05 11.92
C GLY A 204 -16.15 -2.81 11.28
N GLY A 205 -15.70 -1.81 12.05
CA GLY A 205 -14.92 -0.67 11.57
C GLY A 205 -15.59 0.70 11.76
N GLY A 206 -16.93 0.74 11.64
CA GLY A 206 -17.74 1.89 12.02
C GLY A 206 -17.95 2.93 10.91
N ASP A 207 -18.53 4.07 11.30
CA ASP A 207 -18.86 5.18 10.41
C ASP A 207 -17.98 6.39 10.72
N VAL A 208 -17.46 7.01 9.66
CA VAL A 208 -16.59 8.18 9.76
C VAL A 208 -17.08 9.30 8.87
N LYS A 209 -16.87 10.53 9.30
CA LYS A 209 -17.17 11.75 8.54
C LYS A 209 -15.89 12.47 8.19
N LEU A 210 -15.55 12.53 6.91
CA LEU A 210 -14.47 13.37 6.39
C LEU A 210 -14.96 14.82 6.29
N THR A 211 -14.08 15.80 6.47
CA THR A 211 -14.48 17.23 6.51
C THR A 211 -13.75 18.13 5.50
N ASN A 212 -13.17 17.58 4.43
CA ASN A 212 -12.59 18.38 3.34
C ASN A 212 -12.91 17.87 1.92
N ALA A 213 -12.52 18.66 0.91
CA ALA A 213 -12.74 18.37 -0.50
C ALA A 213 -12.02 17.11 -1.02
N ASN A 214 -10.99 16.63 -0.31
CA ASN A 214 -10.26 15.41 -0.69
C ASN A 214 -11.14 14.15 -0.59
N ALA A 215 -12.32 14.25 0.05
CA ALA A 215 -13.29 13.18 0.13
C ALA A 215 -14.03 12.88 -1.19
N ALA A 216 -13.97 13.76 -2.20
CA ALA A 216 -14.74 13.61 -3.45
C ALA A 216 -14.31 12.36 -4.27
N GLY A 217 -13.03 11.96 -4.20
CA GLY A 217 -12.49 10.85 -4.98
C GLY A 217 -12.71 9.45 -4.41
N ILE A 218 -13.31 9.32 -3.22
CA ILE A 218 -13.47 8.03 -2.55
C ILE A 218 -14.67 7.29 -3.13
N ALA A 219 -14.51 6.02 -3.47
CA ALA A 219 -15.60 5.17 -3.93
C ALA A 219 -15.75 3.93 -3.04
N PRO A 220 -16.92 3.27 -3.04
CA PRO A 220 -17.05 1.93 -2.48
C PRO A 220 -16.00 0.97 -3.06
N GLY A 221 -15.34 0.26 -2.15
CA GLY A 221 -14.22 -0.63 -2.43
C GLY A 221 -12.84 0.02 -2.38
N SER A 222 -12.73 1.36 -2.26
CA SER A 222 -11.46 2.04 -1.99
C SER A 222 -10.93 1.72 -0.59
N TRP A 223 -9.65 2.00 -0.36
CA TRP A 223 -9.00 1.85 0.93
C TRP A 223 -8.64 3.21 1.53
N VAL A 224 -8.77 3.31 2.85
CA VAL A 224 -8.37 4.49 3.62
C VAL A 224 -7.54 4.05 4.82
N MET A 225 -6.52 4.81 5.17
CA MET A 225 -5.78 4.62 6.42
C MET A 225 -6.25 5.66 7.44
N LEU A 226 -6.78 5.22 8.57
CA LEU A 226 -7.06 6.12 9.70
C LEU A 226 -5.81 6.23 10.58
N SER A 227 -5.57 7.45 11.08
CA SER A 227 -4.46 7.73 11.97
C SER A 227 -4.85 8.73 13.07
N ASP A 228 -4.21 8.63 14.24
CA ASP A 228 -4.36 9.63 15.32
C ASP A 228 -3.02 10.22 15.76
N THR A 229 -3.09 11.21 16.65
CA THR A 229 -1.91 11.87 17.24
C THR A 229 -1.13 10.95 18.19
N ALA A 230 -1.73 9.85 18.64
CA ALA A 230 -1.07 8.83 19.46
C ALA A 230 -0.24 7.85 18.62
N GLY A 231 -0.23 8.01 17.29
CA GLY A 231 0.51 7.16 16.37
C GLY A 231 -0.15 5.80 16.15
N ARG A 232 -1.47 5.71 16.32
CA ARG A 232 -2.25 4.55 15.85
C ARG A 232 -2.49 4.71 14.36
N PHE A 233 -2.32 3.64 13.60
CA PHE A 233 -2.61 3.61 12.17
C PHE A 233 -3.32 2.30 11.83
N ARG A 234 -4.39 2.37 11.05
CA ARG A 234 -5.15 1.19 10.61
C ARG A 234 -5.72 1.38 9.21
N TRP A 235 -5.71 0.32 8.41
CA TRP A 235 -6.29 0.32 7.09
C TRP A 235 -7.73 -0.19 7.15
N TYR A 236 -8.61 0.49 6.42
CA TYR A 236 -10.01 0.18 6.33
C TYR A 236 -10.45 0.14 4.88
N ARG A 237 -11.31 -0.83 4.57
CA ARG A 237 -11.98 -0.88 3.27
C ARG A 237 -13.27 -0.07 3.35
N VAL A 238 -13.49 0.81 2.40
CA VAL A 238 -14.73 1.59 2.30
C VAL A 238 -15.83 0.69 1.74
N ILE A 239 -16.87 0.42 2.53
CA ILE A 239 -18.03 -0.36 2.08
C ILE A 239 -19.06 0.55 1.43
N TYR A 240 -19.27 1.71 2.04
CA TYR A 240 -20.21 2.71 1.58
C TYR A 240 -19.58 4.09 1.67
N ALA A 241 -19.87 4.94 0.70
CA ALA A 241 -19.48 6.33 0.69
C ALA A 241 -20.69 7.15 0.25
N ALA A 242 -21.21 7.99 1.15
CA ALA A 242 -22.34 8.86 0.86
C ALA A 242 -22.04 9.79 -0.33
N ASP A 243 -23.08 10.29 -0.98
CA ASP A 243 -22.91 11.21 -2.10
C ASP A 243 -22.24 12.50 -1.64
N TYR A 244 -21.23 12.94 -2.39
CA TYR A 244 -20.59 14.22 -2.15
C TYR A 244 -21.48 15.33 -2.72
N VAL A 245 -22.23 16.01 -1.84
CA VAL A 245 -23.05 17.16 -2.25
C VAL A 245 -22.14 18.38 -2.37
N SER A 246 -22.02 18.93 -3.58
CA SER A 246 -21.23 20.14 -3.84
C SER A 246 -21.63 21.28 -2.90
N GLY A 247 -20.68 21.80 -2.12
CA GLY A 247 -20.90 22.83 -1.10
C GLY A 247 -20.93 22.30 0.34
N THR A 248 -21.10 20.98 0.52
CA THR A 248 -20.86 20.33 1.80
C THR A 248 -19.40 19.88 1.82
N THR A 249 -18.59 20.41 2.74
CA THR A 249 -17.18 20.02 2.88
C THR A 249 -17.02 18.62 3.48
N SER A 250 -18.11 17.88 3.71
CA SER A 250 -18.06 16.62 4.42
C SER A 250 -18.67 15.45 3.66
N ARG A 251 -18.12 14.27 3.89
CA ARG A 251 -18.60 13.01 3.34
C ARG A 251 -18.58 11.92 4.40
N GLU A 252 -19.67 11.17 4.50
CA GLU A 252 -19.80 10.05 5.43
C GLU A 252 -19.40 8.75 4.72
N LEU A 253 -18.59 7.94 5.42
CA LEU A 253 -18.10 6.66 4.95
C LEU A 253 -18.42 5.59 5.98
N THR A 254 -18.85 4.42 5.51
CA THR A 254 -18.93 3.21 6.33
C THR A 254 -17.72 2.33 6.01
N LEU A 255 -16.98 1.96 7.06
CA LEU A 255 -15.73 1.24 6.97
C LEU A 255 -15.91 -0.22 7.36
N ALA A 256 -15.17 -1.11 6.68
CA ALA A 256 -14.98 -2.50 7.06
C ALA A 256 -13.59 -2.71 7.65
N GLY A 257 -13.54 -3.35 8.82
CA GLY A 257 -12.31 -3.71 9.51
C GLY A 257 -12.52 -3.95 11.00
N ARG A 258 -11.44 -3.91 11.77
CA ARG A 258 -11.50 -3.94 13.24
C ARG A 258 -11.96 -2.58 13.78
N ASP A 259 -12.82 -2.58 14.79
CA ASP A 259 -13.30 -1.36 15.43
C ASP A 259 -12.15 -0.42 15.81
N TRP A 260 -12.35 0.86 15.54
CA TRP A 260 -11.38 1.89 15.86
C TRP A 260 -11.30 2.09 17.38
N ASP A 261 -10.11 1.93 17.94
CA ASP A 261 -9.83 2.09 19.38
C ASP A 261 -9.13 3.42 19.69
N GLY A 262 -9.09 4.33 18.72
CA GLY A 262 -8.56 5.67 18.88
C GLY A 262 -9.58 6.68 19.40
N GLY A 263 -9.15 7.95 19.47
CA GLY A 263 -10.05 9.05 19.82
C GLY A 263 -11.09 9.33 18.72
N ALA A 264 -12.07 10.18 19.06
CA ALA A 264 -13.11 10.61 18.11
C ALA A 264 -12.56 11.45 16.94
N ALA A 265 -11.40 12.10 17.13
CA ALA A 265 -10.68 12.80 16.07
C ALA A 265 -9.57 11.92 15.51
N ALA A 266 -9.60 11.73 14.19
CA ALA A 266 -8.58 11.01 13.44
C ALA A 266 -8.29 11.75 12.12
N THR A 267 -7.25 11.33 11.43
CA THR A 267 -6.90 11.77 10.08
C THR A 267 -7.01 10.57 9.15
N ALA A 268 -7.88 10.68 8.15
CA ALA A 268 -7.96 9.73 7.06
C ALA A 268 -6.92 10.08 5.99
N THR A 269 -6.13 9.10 5.59
CA THR A 269 -5.17 9.18 4.48
C THR A 269 -5.67 8.30 3.35
N ILE A 270 -5.86 8.88 2.18
CA ILE A 270 -6.31 8.21 0.97
C ILE A 270 -5.12 8.17 0.02
N ILE A 271 -4.79 6.97 -0.44
CA ILE A 271 -3.78 6.78 -1.47
C ILE A 271 -4.47 6.16 -2.68
N PRO A 272 -4.60 6.91 -3.80
CA PRO A 272 -5.13 6.38 -5.04
C PRO A 272 -4.44 5.10 -5.49
N GLY A 273 -5.21 4.21 -6.13
CA GLY A 273 -4.71 2.96 -6.70
C GLY A 273 -4.54 1.81 -5.72
N VAL A 274 -4.79 1.98 -4.41
CA VAL A 274 -4.79 0.85 -3.46
C VAL A 274 -5.92 -0.12 -3.82
N VAL A 275 -5.56 -1.37 -4.08
CA VAL A 275 -6.49 -2.45 -4.48
C VAL A 275 -6.76 -3.39 -3.32
N ALA A 276 -5.73 -3.68 -2.53
CA ALA A 276 -5.81 -4.62 -1.42
C ALA A 276 -4.83 -4.26 -0.30
N VAL A 277 -5.19 -4.61 0.94
CA VAL A 277 -4.31 -4.53 2.11
C VAL A 277 -4.34 -5.86 2.85
N TYR A 278 -3.16 -6.39 3.16
CA TYR A 278 -2.98 -7.65 3.88
C TYR A 278 -2.30 -7.40 5.21
N GLU A 279 -2.96 -7.76 6.30
CA GLU A 279 -2.44 -7.55 7.65
C GLU A 279 -1.93 -8.86 8.28
N ARG A 280 -0.80 -8.78 8.97
CA ARG A 280 -0.24 -9.87 9.77
C ARG A 280 0.51 -9.32 10.97
N THR A 281 0.33 -9.92 12.15
CA THR A 281 1.18 -9.60 13.30
C THR A 281 2.55 -10.26 13.13
N VAL A 282 3.59 -9.44 13.22
CA VAL A 282 5.00 -9.87 13.12
C VAL A 282 5.79 -9.35 14.32
N ARG A 283 6.96 -9.92 14.55
CA ARG A 283 7.97 -9.35 15.45
C ARG A 283 9.13 -8.88 14.59
N LEU A 284 9.68 -7.71 14.91
CA LEU A 284 10.92 -7.28 14.26
C LEU A 284 12.04 -8.22 14.67
N GLU A 285 12.90 -8.54 13.72
CA GLU A 285 14.04 -9.42 13.97
C GLU A 285 15.00 -8.67 14.90
N GLN A 286 15.02 -9.09 16.17
CA GLN A 286 16.05 -8.66 17.09
C GLN A 286 17.34 -9.37 16.71
N THR A 287 18.47 -8.67 16.84
CA THR A 287 19.79 -9.33 16.83
C THR A 287 19.72 -10.49 17.82
N ASN A 288 19.80 -11.70 17.26
CA ASN A 288 19.69 -13.01 17.89
C ASN A 288 19.63 -13.04 19.44
N PRO A 289 18.58 -13.60 20.07
CA PRO A 289 18.48 -13.70 21.53
C PRO A 289 19.68 -14.44 22.19
N TRP A 290 20.46 -15.19 21.41
CA TRP A 290 21.65 -15.90 21.84
C TRP A 290 22.95 -15.07 21.87
N MET A 291 22.93 -13.78 21.50
CA MET A 291 24.11 -12.89 21.54
C MET A 291 24.12 -11.93 22.75
N ARG A 292 23.49 -12.30 23.86
CA ARG A 292 23.61 -11.57 25.14
C ARG A 292 24.54 -12.28 26.10
#